data_AF-A0A505D5S0-F1
#
_entry.id   AF-A0A505D5S0-F1
#
_cell.length_a   1.000
_cell.length_b   1.000
_cell.length_c   1.000
_cell.angle_alpha   90.00
_cell.angle_beta   90.00
_cell.angle_gamma   90.00
#
_symmetry.space_group_name_H-M   'P 1'
#
loop_
_entity.id
_entity.type
_entity.pdbx_description
1 polymer ?
#
loop_
_entity_poly.entity_id
_entity_poly.type
_entity_poly.pdbx_seq_one_letter_code
_entity_poly.pdbx_strand_id
1 'polypeptide(L)' 'IDSFDQWGVELGKVLAKRVEPALTAGAEVPGLDPSTTALVAKYRELRGR' A
#
# COMPACT_ATOMS: atom_id res chain seq x y z
N ILE A 1 13.01 -23.28 -11.10
CA ILE A 1 12.37 -23.06 -9.78
C ILE A 1 13.39 -23.46 -8.74
N ASP A 2 13.79 -22.52 -7.88
CA ASP A 2 14.57 -22.85 -6.69
C ASP A 2 13.57 -23.03 -5.54
N SER A 3 13.51 -24.24 -4.99
CA SER A 3 12.54 -24.59 -3.93
C SER A 3 12.81 -23.87 -2.61
N PHE A 4 13.95 -23.20 -2.47
CA PHE A 4 14.31 -22.44 -1.28
C PHE A 4 14.26 -20.92 -1.48
N ASP A 5 13.95 -20.45 -2.69
CA ASP A 5 13.80 -19.02 -2.94
C ASP A 5 12.45 -18.48 -2.42
N GLN A 6 12.40 -17.17 -2.14
CA GLN A 6 11.23 -16.47 -1.59
C GLN A 6 10.99 -15.12 -2.27
N TRP A 7 11.38 -14.96 -3.54
CA TRP A 7 11.29 -13.66 -4.22
C TRP A 7 9.87 -13.11 -4.31
N GLY A 8 8.85 -13.99 -4.32
CA GLY A 8 7.45 -13.61 -4.43
C GLY A 8 6.92 -12.67 -3.34
N VAL A 9 7.59 -12.58 -2.18
CA VAL A 9 7.12 -11.73 -1.06
C VAL A 9 7.63 -10.29 -1.13
N GLU A 10 8.70 -10.04 -1.87
CA GLU A 10 9.45 -8.78 -1.75
C GLU A 10 8.70 -7.59 -2.34
N LEU A 11 8.04 -7.76 -3.49
CA LEU A 11 7.25 -6.68 -4.09
C LEU A 11 6.11 -6.23 -3.15
N GLY A 12 5.42 -7.18 -2.52
CA GLY A 12 4.35 -6.89 -1.55
C GLY A 12 4.87 -6.08 -0.35
N LYS A 13 6.04 -6.43 0.18
CA LYS A 13 6.68 -5.68 1.28
C LYS A 13 7.04 -4.25 0.86
N VAL A 14 7.54 -4.04 -0.35
CA VAL A 14 7.87 -2.70 -0.87
C VAL A 14 6.61 -1.87 -1.03
N LEU A 15 5.55 -2.44 -1.62
CA LEU A 15 4.28 -1.74 -1.82
C LEU A 15 3.61 -1.37 -0.49
N ALA A 16 3.60 -2.28 0.49
CA ALA A 16 3.04 -2.04 1.81
C ALA A 16 3.71 -0.85 2.51
N LYS A 17 5.05 -0.81 2.53
CA LYS A 17 5.81 0.31 3.11
C LYS A 17 5.50 1.64 2.44
N ARG A 18 5.25 1.63 1.13
CA ARG A 18 4.92 2.85 0.37
C ARG A 18 3.51 3.37 0.67
N VAL A 19 2.54 2.48 0.88
CA VAL A 19 1.13 2.86 1.11
C VAL A 19 0.84 3.21 2.57
N GLU A 20 1.62 2.67 3.52
CA GLU A 20 1.43 2.89 4.96
C GLU A 20 1.21 4.36 5.38
N PRO A 21 2.01 5.35 4.93
CA PRO A 21 1.83 6.75 5.34
C PRO A 21 0.49 7.35 4.90
N ALA A 22 -0.04 6.92 3.75
CA ALA A 22 -1.34 7.38 3.25
C ALA A 22 -2.48 6.85 4.14
N LEU A 23 -2.36 5.62 4.64
CA LEU A 23 -3.36 4.99 5.50
C LEU A 23 -3.33 5.54 6.93
N THR A 24 -2.14 5.75 7.50
CA THR A 24 -1.98 6.09 8.92
C THR A 24 -1.94 7.59 9.17
N ALA A 25 -1.18 8.34 8.38
CA ALA A 25 -0.97 9.78 8.55
C ALA A 25 -1.78 10.64 7.57
N GLY A 26 -2.38 10.04 6.54
CA GLY A 26 -3.10 10.80 5.50
C GLY A 26 -2.17 11.58 4.59
N ALA A 27 -0.90 11.20 4.56
CA ALA A 27 0.08 11.81 3.69
C ALA A 27 -0.27 11.57 2.22
N GLU A 28 -0.05 12.58 1.40
CA GLU A 28 -0.10 12.41 -0.05
C GLU A 28 1.09 11.56 -0.49
N VAL A 29 0.82 10.44 -1.15
CA VAL A 29 1.86 9.54 -1.67
C VAL A 29 1.82 9.61 -3.21
N PRO A 30 2.78 10.29 -3.84
CA PRO A 30 2.77 10.48 -5.29
C PRO A 30 2.97 9.14 -6.02
N GLY A 31 2.31 9.00 -7.17
CA GLY A 31 2.46 7.84 -8.06
C GLY A 31 1.75 6.57 -7.57
N LEU A 32 0.78 6.68 -6.67
CA LEU A 32 -0.24 5.65 -6.52
C LEU A 32 -1.17 5.69 -7.72
N ASP A 33 -1.59 4.52 -8.19
CA ASP A 33 -2.58 4.43 -9.25
C ASP A 33 -3.97 4.88 -8.74
N PRO A 34 -4.90 5.22 -9.64
CA PRO A 34 -6.23 5.69 -9.24
C PRO A 34 -7.03 4.70 -8.38
N SER A 35 -6.87 3.39 -8.60
CA SER A 35 -7.59 2.37 -7.81
C SER A 35 -7.08 2.34 -6.37
N THR A 36 -5.77 2.30 -6.19
CA THR A 36 -5.15 2.34 -4.85
C THR A 36 -5.50 3.64 -4.11
N THR A 37 -5.49 4.77 -4.81
CA THR A 37 -5.87 6.07 -4.24
C THR A 37 -7.32 6.09 -3.75
N ALA A 38 -8.25 5.58 -4.57
CA ALA A 38 -9.67 5.49 -4.20
C ALA A 38 -9.90 4.58 -2.97
N LEU A 39 -9.20 3.44 -2.90
CA LEU A 39 -9.31 2.52 -1.76
C LEU A 39 -8.73 3.11 -0.47
N VAL A 40 -7.62 3.85 -0.55
CA VAL A 40 -7.07 4.57 0.62
C VAL A 40 -8.08 5.59 1.14
N ALA A 41 -8.68 6.40 0.26
CA ALA A 41 -9.69 7.38 0.63
C ALA A 41 -10.90 6.69 1.30
N LYS A 42 -11.39 5.61 0.70
CA LYS A 42 -12.51 4.84 1.26
C LYS A 42 -12.18 4.24 2.63
N TYR A 43 -10.99 3.67 2.78
CA TYR A 43 -10.52 3.12 4.05
C TYR A 43 -10.51 4.18 5.15
N ARG A 44 -10.00 5.38 4.86
CA ARG A 44 -9.91 6.46 5.84
C ARG A 44 -11.27 6.98 6.27
N GLU A 45 -12.18 7.18 5.32
CA GLU A 45 -13.59 7.54 5.59
C GLU A 45 -14.24 6.54 6.56
N LEU A 46 -14.11 5.24 6.28
CA LEU A 46 -14.66 4.18 7.14
C LEU A 46 -14.01 4.10 8.52
N ARG A 47 -12.79 4.63 8.68
CA ARG A 47 -12.03 4.64 9.93
C ARG A 47 -12.11 5.97 10.68
N GLY A 48 -12.83 6.96 10.16
CA GLY A 48 -12.96 8.30 10.76
C GLY A 48 -11.63 9.06 10.83
N ARG A 49 -10.77 8.91 9.81
CA ARG A 49 -9.46 9.56 9.71
C ARG A 49 -9.39 10.52 8.54
#